data_AF-A0A7S7TE38-F1
#
_entry.id   AF-A0A7S7TE38-F1
#
_cell.length_a   1.000
_cell.length_b   1.000
_cell.length_c   1.000
_cell.angle_alpha   90.00
_cell.angle_beta   90.00
_cell.angle_gamma   90.00
#
_symmetry.space_group_name_H-M   'P 1'
#
loop_
_entity.id
_entity.type
_entity.pdbx_description
1 polymer ?
#
loop_
_entity_poly.entity_id
_entity_poly.type
_entity_poly.pdbx_seq_one_letter_code
_entity_poly.pdbx_strand_id
1 'polypeptide(L)'
;MGLGALRLCDSYAIARALPSKTYSRARIVAPRLTSLDSRRKSAARGVRLMRENATEPESKLLRAWQLAVLRFAVTLDDDDRMHALGVAGEVDRLGSAADDAFHFFRRTTAELCAAISGQGVDQEAVIRRFLAQIDNVRLKRAVEAAIANDRTPPKLVVSRVKPGPDLWRGLAPRRATGT
;
A
#
# COMPACT_ATOMS: atom_id res chain seq x y z
N MET A 1 24.35 3.55 -48.29
CA MET A 1 23.12 3.61 -49.11
C MET A 1 22.34 2.34 -48.78
N GLY A 2 21.27 2.31 -48.02
CA GLY A 2 20.33 3.33 -47.58
C GLY A 2 18.94 2.71 -47.66
N LEU A 3 18.15 2.91 -46.60
CA LEU A 3 16.68 2.82 -46.56
C LEU A 3 16.12 1.37 -46.62
N GLY A 4 15.17 0.96 -45.80
CA GLY A 4 14.27 1.70 -44.93
C GLY A 4 12.84 1.17 -45.10
N ALA A 5 12.18 0.97 -43.96
CA ALA A 5 10.77 1.31 -43.71
C ALA A 5 9.61 0.43 -44.28
N LEU A 6 8.85 -0.08 -43.30
CA LEU A 6 7.40 0.10 -43.09
C LEU A 6 6.39 -0.50 -44.08
N ARG A 7 5.49 -1.35 -43.55
CA ARG A 7 4.02 -1.13 -43.44
C ARG A 7 3.39 -2.43 -42.90
N LEU A 8 2.77 -2.48 -41.72
CA LEU A 8 1.44 -1.98 -41.31
C LEU A 8 0.28 -2.47 -42.18
N CYS A 9 -0.73 -3.03 -41.48
CA CYS A 9 -2.09 -3.41 -41.90
C CYS A 9 -2.18 -4.76 -42.64
N ASP A 10 -3.13 -5.66 -42.37
CA ASP A 10 -4.48 -5.41 -41.93
C ASP A 10 -5.22 -6.70 -41.48
N SER A 11 -6.31 -6.47 -40.76
CA SER A 11 -7.52 -7.30 -40.75
C SER A 11 -7.58 -8.59 -39.92
N TYR A 12 -8.15 -8.38 -38.72
CA TYR A 12 -8.93 -9.32 -37.94
C TYR A 12 -9.93 -10.11 -38.80
N ALA A 13 -9.58 -11.34 -39.17
CA ALA A 13 -10.53 -12.30 -39.71
C ALA A 13 -11.35 -12.90 -38.57
N ILE A 14 -12.51 -12.31 -38.28
CA ILE A 14 -13.55 -12.94 -37.45
C ILE A 14 -14.18 -14.06 -38.30
N ALA A 15 -13.56 -15.24 -38.28
CA ALA A 15 -14.18 -16.45 -38.77
C ALA A 15 -15.26 -16.89 -37.76
N ARG A 16 -16.53 -16.61 -38.10
CA ARG A 16 -17.69 -17.23 -37.47
C ARG A 16 -17.65 -18.73 -37.76
N ALA A 17 -17.31 -19.52 -36.74
CA ALA A 17 -17.58 -20.95 -36.72
C ALA A 17 -17.87 -21.38 -35.27
N LEU A 18 -19.14 -21.35 -34.88
CA LEU A 18 -19.62 -22.17 -33.78
C LEU A 18 -20.33 -23.39 -34.38
N PRO A 19 -20.00 -24.59 -33.90
CA PRO A 19 -21.06 -25.51 -33.56
C PRO A 19 -20.91 -26.00 -32.11
N SER A 20 -21.96 -25.69 -31.35
CA SER A 20 -22.73 -26.69 -30.61
C SER A 20 -21.94 -27.69 -29.76
N LYS A 21 -21.57 -27.30 -28.54
CA LYS A 21 -21.48 -28.23 -27.42
C LYS A 21 -22.00 -27.57 -26.15
N THR A 22 -22.99 -28.24 -25.59
CA THR A 22 -23.64 -28.00 -24.30
C THR A 22 -22.62 -27.69 -23.21
N TYR A 23 -22.60 -26.45 -22.74
CA TYR A 23 -22.00 -26.10 -21.46
C TYR A 23 -23.09 -25.55 -20.56
N SER A 24 -23.25 -26.22 -19.42
CA SER A 24 -24.11 -25.84 -18.32
C SER A 24 -23.94 -24.35 -18.02
N ARG A 25 -25.06 -23.64 -18.00
CA ARG A 25 -25.16 -22.21 -17.74
C ARG A 25 -24.81 -21.94 -16.27
N ALA A 26 -23.53 -21.97 -15.94
CA ALA A 26 -23.03 -21.30 -14.76
C ALA A 26 -23.43 -19.83 -14.93
N ARG A 27 -24.39 -19.37 -14.12
CA ARG A 27 -24.65 -17.94 -13.98
C ARG A 27 -23.35 -17.35 -13.47
N ILE A 28 -22.56 -16.77 -14.36
CA ILE A 28 -21.60 -15.73 -13.99
C ILE A 28 -22.49 -14.64 -13.37
N VAL A 29 -22.60 -14.67 -12.05
CA VAL A 29 -23.13 -13.55 -11.28
C VAL A 29 -22.16 -12.43 -11.59
N ALA A 30 -22.54 -11.55 -12.52
CA ALA A 30 -21.82 -10.33 -12.77
C ALA A 30 -21.61 -9.64 -11.40
N PRO A 31 -20.41 -9.16 -11.08
CA PRO A 31 -20.21 -8.40 -9.86
C PRO A 31 -21.24 -7.27 -9.87
N ARG A 32 -22.16 -7.29 -8.89
CA ARG A 32 -23.17 -6.26 -8.73
C ARG A 32 -22.43 -4.92 -8.79
N LEU A 33 -22.72 -4.10 -9.80
CA LEU A 33 -22.26 -2.72 -9.81
C LEU A 33 -22.85 -2.08 -8.56
N THR A 34 -22.03 -1.96 -7.52
CA THR A 34 -22.40 -1.20 -6.33
C THR A 34 -22.73 0.21 -6.80
N SER A 35 -23.94 0.64 -6.48
CA SER A 35 -24.45 1.97 -6.82
C SER A 35 -23.40 3.04 -6.47
N LEU A 36 -23.20 4.02 -7.34
CA LEU A 36 -22.30 5.16 -7.08
C LEU A 36 -22.64 5.85 -5.76
N ASP A 37 -23.91 5.80 -5.34
CA ASP A 37 -24.37 6.32 -4.06
C ASP A 37 -23.84 5.49 -2.88
N SER A 38 -23.81 4.16 -3.02
CA SER A 38 -23.16 3.28 -2.05
C SER A 38 -21.69 3.63 -1.92
N ARG A 39 -20.97 3.82 -3.05
CA ARG A 39 -19.54 4.21 -3.04
C ARG A 39 -19.28 5.54 -2.34
N ARG A 40 -20.15 6.55 -2.52
CA ARG A 40 -20.00 7.84 -1.84
C ARG A 40 -20.26 7.72 -0.34
N LYS A 41 -21.32 7.01 0.07
CA LYS A 41 -21.66 6.77 1.48
C LYS A 41 -20.57 6.01 2.21
N SER A 42 -20.09 4.97 1.55
CA SER A 42 -18.86 4.26 1.85
C SER A 42 -17.73 5.27 2.08
N ALA A 43 -17.22 5.96 1.05
CA ALA A 43 -16.07 6.86 1.19
C ALA A 43 -16.23 7.91 2.30
N ALA A 44 -17.42 8.49 2.47
CA ALA A 44 -17.73 9.43 3.54
C ALA A 44 -17.58 8.81 4.94
N ARG A 45 -17.97 7.54 5.12
CA ARG A 45 -17.79 6.81 6.38
C ARG A 45 -16.33 6.48 6.66
N GLY A 46 -15.58 6.02 5.67
CA GLY A 46 -14.14 5.76 5.84
C GLY A 46 -13.38 7.02 6.23
N VAL A 47 -13.69 8.13 5.57
CA VAL A 47 -13.14 9.45 5.93
C VAL A 47 -13.56 9.88 7.34
N ARG A 48 -14.79 9.55 7.78
CA ARG A 48 -15.25 9.82 9.16
C ARG A 48 -14.50 8.97 10.20
N LEU A 49 -14.32 7.68 9.94
CA LEU A 49 -13.53 6.77 10.77
C LEU A 49 -12.09 7.27 10.95
N MET A 50 -11.54 7.96 9.95
CA MET A 50 -10.23 8.60 10.05
C MET A 50 -10.21 9.94 10.79
N ARG A 51 -11.37 10.58 11.06
CA ARG A 51 -11.44 11.98 11.49
C ARG A 51 -12.08 12.21 12.87
N GLU A 52 -12.96 11.33 13.35
CA GLU A 52 -13.73 11.56 14.60
C GLU A 52 -14.10 10.29 15.36
N ASN A 53 -13.86 10.30 16.68
CA ASN A 53 -14.44 9.48 17.76
C ASN A 53 -14.74 8.00 17.44
N ALA A 54 -13.75 7.30 16.87
CA ALA A 54 -13.77 5.85 16.79
C ALA A 54 -13.82 5.26 18.21
N THR A 55 -14.57 4.19 18.39
CA THR A 55 -14.55 3.42 19.66
C THR A 55 -13.11 2.96 19.95
N GLU A 56 -12.77 2.67 21.21
CA GLU A 56 -11.42 2.20 21.57
C GLU A 56 -10.89 1.04 20.67
N PRO A 57 -11.67 -0.01 20.34
CA PRO A 57 -11.22 -1.06 19.42
C PRO A 57 -11.03 -0.56 17.98
N GLU A 58 -11.90 0.29 17.46
CA GLU A 58 -11.76 0.89 16.12
C GLU A 58 -10.52 1.79 16.04
N SER A 59 -10.24 2.56 17.09
CA SER A 59 -9.04 3.40 17.19
C SER A 59 -7.76 2.57 17.19
N LYS A 60 -7.75 1.45 17.92
CA LYS A 60 -6.62 0.51 17.94
C LYS A 60 -6.38 -0.11 16.57
N LEU A 61 -7.43 -0.54 15.88
CA LEU A 61 -7.28 -1.16 14.56
C LEU A 61 -6.93 -0.15 13.48
N LEU A 62 -7.49 1.06 13.52
CA LEU A 62 -7.10 2.15 12.63
C LEU A 62 -5.61 2.47 12.79
N ARG A 63 -5.12 2.52 14.03
CA ARG A 63 -3.70 2.71 14.31
C ARG A 63 -2.85 1.54 13.81
N ALA A 64 -3.31 0.29 14.00
CA ALA A 64 -2.62 -0.88 13.48
C ALA A 64 -2.51 -0.83 11.95
N TRP A 65 -3.58 -0.43 11.26
CA TRP A 65 -3.58 -0.23 9.81
C TRP A 65 -2.59 0.86 9.37
N GLN A 66 -2.57 2.02 10.03
CA GLN A 66 -1.61 3.08 9.70
C GLN A 66 -0.15 2.64 9.93
N LEU A 67 0.11 1.84 10.97
CA LEU A 67 1.44 1.28 11.24
C LEU A 67 1.84 0.20 10.22
N ALA A 68 0.90 -0.62 9.75
CA ALA A 68 1.16 -1.59 8.69
C ALA A 68 1.52 -0.89 7.38
N VAL A 69 0.83 0.21 7.03
CA VAL A 69 1.17 1.06 5.88
C VAL A 69 2.56 1.67 6.04
N LEU A 70 2.89 2.20 7.22
CA LEU A 70 4.23 2.73 7.49
C LEU A 70 5.30 1.65 7.32
N ARG A 71 5.07 0.44 7.84
CA ARG A 71 6.01 -0.68 7.70
C ARG A 71 6.29 -0.99 6.24
N PHE A 72 5.23 -1.13 5.44
CA PHE A 72 5.37 -1.30 3.98
C PHE A 72 6.13 -0.14 3.33
N ALA A 73 5.84 1.11 3.70
CA ALA A 73 6.55 2.28 3.15
C ALA A 73 8.06 2.31 3.50
N VAL A 74 8.47 1.60 4.56
CA VAL A 74 9.88 1.50 4.96
C VAL A 74 10.59 0.34 4.26
N THR A 75 9.89 -0.76 4.00
CA THR A 75 10.49 -2.00 3.50
C THR A 75 10.31 -2.21 2.00
N LEU A 76 9.23 -1.68 1.42
CA LEU A 76 8.75 -1.99 0.08
C LEU A 76 8.57 -3.49 -0.19
N ASP A 77 8.41 -4.29 0.87
CA ASP A 77 8.26 -5.75 0.78
C ASP A 77 6.81 -6.13 0.45
N ASP A 78 6.63 -7.10 -0.46
CA ASP A 78 5.30 -7.59 -0.84
C ASP A 78 4.59 -8.33 0.32
N ASP A 79 5.33 -8.92 1.26
CA ASP A 79 4.74 -9.50 2.48
C ASP A 79 4.11 -8.41 3.35
N ASP A 80 4.81 -7.28 3.50
CA ASP A 80 4.31 -6.13 4.27
C ASP A 80 3.13 -5.44 3.55
N ARG A 81 3.15 -5.45 2.21
CA ARG A 81 2.01 -5.01 1.38
C ARG A 81 0.77 -5.88 1.62
N MET A 82 0.93 -7.20 1.60
CA MET A 82 -0.16 -8.14 1.83
C MET A 82 -0.69 -8.04 3.25
N HIS A 83 0.20 -7.84 4.24
CA HIS A 83 -0.19 -7.58 5.61
C HIS A 83 -1.03 -6.30 5.74
N ALA A 84 -0.60 -5.19 5.14
CA ALA A 84 -1.35 -3.93 5.15
C ALA A 84 -2.76 -4.08 4.53
N LEU A 85 -2.88 -4.81 3.42
CA LEU A 85 -4.18 -5.12 2.79
C LEU A 85 -5.07 -6.01 3.67
N GLY A 86 -4.47 -6.94 4.42
CA GLY A 86 -5.18 -7.79 5.38
C GLY A 86 -5.79 -6.98 6.52
N VAL A 87 -4.97 -6.15 7.18
CA VAL A 87 -5.43 -5.28 8.28
C VAL A 87 -6.49 -4.29 7.78
N ALA A 88 -6.32 -3.74 6.57
CA ALA A 88 -7.33 -2.89 5.96
C ALA A 88 -8.69 -3.60 5.79
N GLY A 89 -8.67 -4.89 5.45
CA GLY A 89 -9.87 -5.72 5.38
C GLY A 89 -10.53 -5.98 6.73
N GLU A 90 -9.77 -5.97 7.83
CA GLU A 90 -10.32 -6.02 9.19
C GLU A 90 -11.01 -4.71 9.56
N VAL A 91 -10.41 -3.56 9.21
CA VAL A 91 -11.03 -2.24 9.44
C VAL A 91 -12.33 -2.09 8.66
N ASP A 92 -12.32 -2.50 7.39
CA ASP A 92 -13.50 -2.52 6.53
C ASP A 92 -14.66 -3.36 7.12
N ARG A 93 -14.35 -4.43 7.87
CA ARG A 93 -15.35 -5.31 8.51
C ARG A 93 -15.90 -4.77 9.81
N LEU A 94 -15.14 -4.00 10.59
CA LEU A 94 -15.65 -3.36 11.81
C LEU A 94 -16.77 -2.35 11.52
N GLY A 95 -16.78 -1.76 10.31
CA GLY A 95 -17.78 -0.77 9.90
C GLY A 95 -19.12 -1.32 9.41
N SER A 96 -19.34 -2.64 9.35
CA SER A 96 -20.58 -3.21 8.79
C SER A 96 -20.90 -4.63 9.32
N ALA A 97 -22.15 -4.87 9.67
CA ALA A 97 -22.67 -6.21 9.91
C ALA A 97 -22.76 -6.96 8.56
N ALA A 98 -21.84 -7.92 8.37
CA ALA A 98 -21.85 -9.03 7.42
C ALA A 98 -22.73 -8.88 6.16
N ASP A 99 -22.11 -8.42 5.06
CA ASP A 99 -22.30 -8.78 3.62
C ASP A 99 -22.09 -7.57 2.69
N ASP A 100 -22.24 -6.35 3.20
CA ASP A 100 -21.94 -5.10 2.49
C ASP A 100 -20.72 -4.41 3.14
N ALA A 101 -19.66 -5.19 3.36
CA ALA A 101 -18.41 -4.70 3.91
C ALA A 101 -17.85 -3.64 2.96
N PHE A 102 -17.91 -2.39 3.40
CA PHE A 102 -17.26 -1.25 2.79
C PHE A 102 -15.82 -1.62 2.43
N HIS A 103 -15.39 -1.54 1.17
CA HIS A 103 -14.04 -1.95 0.73
C HIS A 103 -13.04 -0.80 0.63
N PHE A 104 -13.23 0.24 1.43
CA PHE A 104 -12.46 1.47 1.23
C PHE A 104 -11.09 1.40 1.82
N PHE A 105 -10.92 0.86 3.03
CA PHE A 105 -9.59 0.71 3.58
C PHE A 105 -8.79 -0.20 2.66
N ARG A 106 -9.36 -1.31 2.18
CA ARG A 106 -8.69 -2.18 1.19
C ARG A 106 -8.36 -1.45 -0.11
N ARG A 107 -9.31 -0.70 -0.68
CA ARG A 107 -9.11 0.04 -1.92
C ARG A 107 -8.07 1.15 -1.77
N THR A 108 -8.20 1.97 -0.73
CA THR A 108 -7.26 3.05 -0.40
C THR A 108 -5.88 2.49 -0.12
N THR A 109 -5.78 1.35 0.57
CA THR A 109 -4.49 0.68 0.78
C THR A 109 -3.88 0.18 -0.53
N ALA A 110 -4.67 -0.39 -1.44
CA ALA A 110 -4.16 -0.82 -2.75
C ALA A 110 -3.67 0.37 -3.60
N GLU A 111 -4.43 1.47 -3.63
CA GLU A 111 -4.05 2.72 -4.30
C GLU A 111 -2.79 3.33 -3.67
N LEU A 112 -2.69 3.31 -2.34
CA LEU A 112 -1.54 3.84 -1.61
C LEU A 112 -0.28 2.98 -1.79
N CYS A 113 -0.40 1.66 -1.75
CA CYS A 113 0.73 0.76 -2.00
C CYS A 113 1.27 0.95 -3.43
N ALA A 114 0.39 1.06 -4.43
CA ALA A 114 0.81 1.37 -5.78
C ALA A 114 1.55 2.72 -5.85
N ALA A 115 1.00 3.76 -5.21
CA ALA A 115 1.61 5.09 -5.17
C ALA A 115 2.99 5.10 -4.50
N ILE A 116 3.16 4.38 -3.40
CA ILE A 116 4.44 4.25 -2.68
C ILE A 116 5.46 3.51 -3.54
N SER A 117 5.07 2.42 -4.21
CA SER A 117 5.94 1.68 -5.13
C SER A 117 6.23 2.40 -6.46
N GLY A 118 5.83 3.67 -6.61
CA GLY A 118 6.05 4.44 -7.84
C GLY A 118 5.16 4.02 -9.00
N GLN A 119 4.05 3.33 -8.75
CA GLN A 119 3.09 2.88 -9.75
C GLN A 119 1.83 3.76 -9.75
N GLY A 120 1.37 4.20 -10.93
CA GLY A 120 0.12 4.95 -11.11
C GLY A 120 0.28 6.43 -11.49
N VAL A 121 -0.82 7.06 -11.88
CA VAL A 121 -0.85 8.36 -12.58
C VAL A 121 -0.93 9.57 -11.62
N ASP A 122 -1.28 9.35 -10.34
CA ASP A 122 -1.50 10.44 -9.37
C ASP A 122 -0.98 10.11 -7.95
N GLN A 123 0.26 9.61 -7.91
CA GLN A 123 0.90 9.09 -6.70
C GLN A 123 0.94 10.14 -5.58
N GLU A 124 1.30 11.37 -5.94
CA GLU A 124 1.47 12.47 -4.99
C GLU A 124 0.13 12.92 -4.39
N ALA A 125 -0.97 12.93 -5.15
CA ALA A 125 -2.26 13.28 -4.56
C ALA A 125 -2.78 12.17 -3.63
N VAL A 126 -2.58 10.89 -3.99
CA VAL A 126 -2.96 9.75 -3.14
C VAL A 126 -2.22 9.80 -1.80
N ILE A 127 -0.90 10.00 -1.83
CA ILE A 127 -0.06 10.10 -0.63
C ILE A 127 -0.45 11.32 0.21
N ARG A 128 -0.58 12.51 -0.40
CA ARG A 128 -1.00 13.73 0.33
C ARG A 128 -2.37 13.59 0.98
N ARG A 129 -3.33 12.97 0.27
CA ARG A 129 -4.66 12.70 0.81
C ARG A 129 -4.59 11.78 2.03
N PHE A 130 -3.77 10.74 1.99
CA PHE A 130 -3.57 9.85 3.14
C PHE A 130 -2.93 10.58 4.33
N LEU A 131 -1.84 11.33 4.09
CA LEU A 131 -1.16 12.11 5.13
C LEU A 131 -2.05 13.19 5.77
N ALA A 132 -3.02 13.73 5.03
CA ALA A 132 -3.99 14.69 5.55
C ALA A 132 -5.00 14.05 6.52
N GLN A 133 -5.14 12.72 6.50
CA GLN A 133 -6.06 11.95 7.36
C GLN A 133 -5.37 11.35 8.60
N ILE A 134 -4.06 11.50 8.75
CA ILE A 134 -3.33 11.04 9.95
C ILE A 134 -3.26 12.18 10.96
N ASP A 135 -4.00 12.05 12.06
CA ASP A 135 -3.96 13.01 13.17
C ASP A 135 -2.66 12.94 13.99
N ASN A 136 -2.06 11.74 14.09
CA ASN A 136 -0.83 11.57 14.84
C ASN A 136 0.36 12.18 14.08
N VAL A 137 0.83 13.34 14.56
CA VAL A 137 1.93 14.11 13.94
C VAL A 137 3.21 13.27 13.79
N ARG A 138 3.56 12.44 14.78
CA ARG A 138 4.78 11.61 14.72
C ARG A 138 4.69 10.54 13.64
N LEU A 139 3.53 9.89 13.54
CA LEU A 139 3.27 8.88 12.51
C LEU A 139 3.27 9.51 11.12
N LYS A 140 2.61 10.66 10.97
CA LYS A 140 2.60 11.42 9.71
C LYS A 140 4.01 11.75 9.23
N ARG A 141 4.87 12.26 10.12
CA ARG A 141 6.28 12.56 9.82
C ARG A 141 7.09 11.30 9.46
N ALA A 142 6.84 10.18 10.13
CA ALA A 142 7.51 8.92 9.82
C ALA A 142 7.15 8.41 8.42
N VAL A 143 5.87 8.48 8.04
CA VAL A 143 5.42 8.11 6.69
C VAL A 143 6.01 9.04 5.63
N GLU A 144 5.99 10.37 5.87
CA GLU A 144 6.64 11.34 4.97
C GLU A 144 8.12 11.02 4.75
N ALA A 145 8.85 10.72 5.83
CA ALA A 145 10.27 10.39 5.76
C ALA A 145 10.55 9.08 5.02
N ALA A 146 9.73 8.04 5.25
CA ALA A 146 9.87 6.74 4.58
C ALA A 146 9.71 6.90 3.06
N ILE A 147 8.65 7.59 2.62
CA ILE A 147 8.37 7.83 1.20
C ILE A 147 9.45 8.73 0.56
N ALA A 148 9.97 9.71 1.29
CA ALA A 148 11.05 10.57 0.80
C ALA A 148 12.37 9.79 0.62
N ASN A 149 12.68 8.84 1.50
CA ASN A 149 13.89 8.02 1.43
C ASN A 149 13.93 7.10 0.20
N ASP A 150 12.79 6.58 -0.26
CA ASP A 150 12.75 5.82 -1.53
C ASP A 150 13.02 6.70 -2.75
N ARG A 151 12.60 7.97 -2.67
CA ARG A 151 12.81 8.95 -3.75
C ARG A 151 14.24 9.53 -3.75
N THR A 152 14.93 9.47 -2.61
CA THR A 152 16.33 9.89 -2.49
C THR A 152 17.13 8.75 -1.88
N PRO A 153 17.84 7.91 -2.67
CA PRO A 153 18.69 6.88 -2.10
C PRO A 153 19.61 7.53 -1.06
N PRO A 154 19.72 6.96 0.15
CA PRO A 154 20.54 7.56 1.18
C PRO A 154 21.93 7.72 0.59
N LYS A 155 22.40 8.97 0.51
CA LYS A 155 23.81 9.21 0.26
C LYS A 155 24.52 8.50 1.40
N LEU A 156 25.10 7.34 1.12
CA LEU A 156 26.02 6.67 2.02
C LEU A 156 27.17 7.64 2.19
N VAL A 157 27.04 8.54 3.16
CA VAL A 157 28.16 9.32 3.63
C VAL A 157 29.04 8.27 4.24
N VAL A 158 30.06 7.84 3.48
CA VAL A 158 31.20 7.13 4.02
C VAL A 158 31.79 8.11 5.03
N SER A 159 31.28 8.04 6.26
CA SER A 159 31.82 8.78 7.38
C SER A 159 33.21 8.20 7.56
N ARG A 160 34.20 8.88 6.98
CA ARG A 160 35.62 8.63 7.18
C ARG A 160 36.01 9.14 8.56
N VAL A 161 35.23 8.83 9.58
CA VAL A 161 35.65 8.96 10.97
C VAL A 161 36.40 7.67 11.26
N LYS A 162 37.73 7.73 11.18
CA LYS A 162 38.58 6.67 11.75
C LYS A 162 38.09 6.43 13.18
N PRO A 163 37.68 5.20 13.55
CA PRO A 163 37.41 4.89 14.95
C PRO A 163 38.69 5.20 15.72
N GLY A 164 38.66 6.23 16.55
CA GLY A 164 39.80 6.50 17.42
C GLY A 164 40.10 5.25 18.25
N PRO A 165 41.37 4.91 18.50
CA PRO A 165 41.75 3.77 19.35
C PRO A 165 41.20 3.88 20.79
N ASP A 166 40.54 4.99 21.11
CA ASP A 166 40.09 5.40 22.42
C ASP A 166 38.62 5.07 22.70
N LEU A 167 37.88 4.54 21.72
CA LEU A 167 36.46 4.20 21.90
C LEU A 167 36.25 3.14 23.00
N TRP A 168 37.29 2.38 23.32
CA TRP A 168 37.27 1.33 24.33
C TRP A 168 38.08 1.68 25.58
N ARG A 169 38.64 2.90 25.68
CA ARG A 169 39.31 3.36 26.90
C ARG A 169 38.27 3.43 28.03
N GLY A 170 38.43 2.58 29.04
CA GLY A 170 37.59 2.58 30.24
C GLY A 170 36.63 1.38 30.36
N LEU A 171 36.53 0.53 29.33
CA LEU A 171 35.85 -0.75 29.51
C LEU A 171 36.82 -1.78 30.08
N ALA A 172 36.38 -2.52 31.11
CA ALA A 172 37.14 -3.61 31.67
C ALA A 172 37.46 -4.62 30.56
N PRO A 173 38.75 -4.97 30.33
CA PRO A 173 39.11 -6.00 29.36
C PRO A 173 38.37 -7.29 29.73
N ARG A 174 37.66 -7.91 28.77
CA ARG A 174 37.18 -9.27 28.97
C ARG A 174 38.40 -10.13 29.23
N ARG A 175 38.48 -10.71 30.44
CA ARG A 175 39.41 -11.81 30.71
C ARG A 175 39.11 -12.90 29.69
N ALA A 176 40.01 -13.09 28.75
CA ALA A 176 40.05 -14.31 27.96
C ALA A 176 40.43 -15.43 28.93
N THR A 177 39.43 -16.12 29.48
CA THR A 177 39.63 -17.40 30.14
C THR A 177 39.97 -18.41 29.06
N GLY A 178 41.26 -18.49 28.75
CA GLY A 178 41.84 -19.66 28.11
C GLY A 178 42.25 -20.65 29.19
N THR A 179 41.53 -21.76 29.28
CA THR A 179 42.02 -23.13 29.49
C THR A 179 40.84 -24.09 29.43
#